data_AF-A0AAF0IX59-F1
#
_entry.id   AF-A0AAF0IX59-F1
#
_cell.length_a   1.000
_cell.length_b   1.000
_cell.length_c   1.000
_cell.angle_alpha   90.00
_cell.angle_beta   90.00
_cell.angle_gamma   90.00
#
_symmetry.space_group_name_H-M   'P 1'
#
loop_
_entity.id
_entity.type
_entity.pdbx_description
1 polymer ?
#
loop_
_entity_poly.entity_id
_entity_poly.type
_entity_poly.pdbx_seq_one_letter_code
_entity_poly.pdbx_strand_id
1 'polypeptide(L)'
;MRAYTALVVVLLEPLGATAERRFLALQQIRHAHDAAYTRWLPHLTLIPPYQLHVADEDPEPLATVSRSLDGLAEALAPVCARHDTHRLTLSEIHSFRLRRYHNIHLRPTRASGAPLVALQRELGAAATAHLPRSTRRRETFVPHASLGQSYSPEDTAHIQEEARRWLACRLPSEPVQSDEGLRVSIRRIQIMYKTSQQKGPYTLWRELALRS
;
A
#
# COMPACT_ATOMS: atom_id res chain seq x y z
N MET A 1 6.71 -20.02 -20.00
CA MET A 1 6.12 -19.93 -18.65
C MET A 1 5.27 -18.68 -18.57
N ARG A 2 4.05 -18.79 -18.06
CA ARG A 2 3.20 -17.65 -17.73
C ARG A 2 3.60 -17.10 -16.37
N ALA A 3 3.73 -15.79 -16.27
CA ALA A 3 4.08 -15.12 -15.04
C ALA A 3 2.91 -14.30 -14.53
N TYR A 4 2.66 -14.40 -13.23
CA TYR A 4 1.70 -13.60 -12.49
C TYR A 4 2.44 -12.82 -11.42
N THR A 5 2.02 -11.58 -11.19
CA THR A 5 2.53 -10.76 -10.09
C THR A 5 1.49 -10.73 -8.99
N ALA A 6 1.86 -11.16 -7.79
CA ALA A 6 1.01 -11.13 -6.61
C ALA A 6 1.66 -10.30 -5.50
N LEU A 7 0.84 -9.80 -4.58
CA LEU A 7 1.28 -8.95 -3.48
C LEU A 7 0.18 -8.79 -2.41
N VAL A 8 0.53 -8.17 -1.27
CA VAL A 8 -0.43 -7.88 -0.19
C VAL A 8 -0.36 -6.42 0.23
N VAL A 9 -1.52 -5.76 0.33
CA VAL A 9 -1.63 -4.33 0.68
C VAL A 9 -2.70 -4.05 1.72
N VAL A 10 -2.68 -2.81 2.20
CA VAL A 10 -3.85 -2.12 2.73
C VAL A 10 -4.20 -0.96 1.79
N LEU A 11 -5.47 -0.81 1.41
CA LEU A 11 -5.96 0.40 0.76
C LEU A 11 -6.29 1.47 1.80
N LEU A 12 -6.04 2.72 1.46
CA LEU A 12 -6.33 3.84 2.35
C LEU A 12 -7.84 4.10 2.41
N GLU A 13 -8.46 3.86 3.57
CA GLU A 13 -9.86 4.23 3.86
C GLU A 13 -9.88 5.51 4.72
N PRO A 14 -10.19 6.71 4.17
CA PRO A 14 -10.20 7.95 4.95
C PRO A 14 -11.23 7.94 6.08
N LEU A 15 -10.89 8.56 7.22
CA LEU A 15 -11.74 8.63 8.41
C LEU A 15 -12.36 10.02 8.61
N GLY A 16 -13.60 10.18 8.16
CA GLY A 16 -14.39 11.41 8.31
C GLY A 16 -14.16 12.44 7.22
N ALA A 17 -15.02 13.47 7.19
CA ALA A 17 -15.11 14.43 6.08
C ALA A 17 -13.78 15.14 5.75
N THR A 18 -13.00 15.51 6.76
CA THR A 18 -11.70 16.16 6.56
C THR A 18 -10.68 15.22 5.94
N ALA A 19 -10.63 13.96 6.38
CA ALA A 19 -9.77 12.96 5.78
C ALA A 19 -10.21 12.63 4.35
N GLU A 20 -11.50 12.59 4.06
CA GLU A 20 -12.03 12.41 2.71
C GLU A 20 -11.58 13.53 1.77
N ARG A 21 -11.66 14.79 2.21
CA ARG A 21 -11.14 15.94 1.43
C ARG A 21 -9.63 15.83 1.20
N ARG A 22 -8.86 15.51 2.24
CA ARG A 22 -7.40 15.30 2.13
C ARG A 22 -7.07 14.13 1.19
N PHE A 23 -7.88 13.07 1.19
CA PHE A 23 -7.72 11.92 0.30
C PHE A 23 -8.00 12.28 -1.17
N LEU A 24 -9.04 13.07 -1.43
CA LEU A 24 -9.33 13.58 -2.78
C LEU A 24 -8.19 14.48 -3.29
N ALA A 25 -7.66 15.36 -2.45
CA ALA A 25 -6.50 16.17 -2.78
C ALA A 25 -5.24 15.32 -3.06
N LEU A 26 -4.97 14.30 -2.23
CA LEU A 26 -3.91 13.33 -2.49
C LEU A 26 -4.07 12.67 -3.86
N GLN A 27 -5.30 12.32 -4.24
CA GLN A 27 -5.58 11.74 -5.55
C GLN A 27 -5.36 12.74 -6.70
N GLN A 28 -5.56 14.04 -6.49
CA GLN A 28 -5.23 15.08 -7.48
C GLN A 28 -3.72 15.18 -7.70
N ILE A 29 -2.92 15.17 -6.62
CA ILE A 29 -1.44 15.12 -6.72
C ILE A 29 -1.02 13.87 -7.50
N ARG A 30 -1.57 12.71 -7.14
CA ARG A 30 -1.26 11.45 -7.83
C ARG A 30 -1.66 11.49 -9.30
N HIS A 31 -2.79 12.10 -9.64
CA HIS A 31 -3.20 12.24 -11.03
C HIS A 31 -2.17 13.03 -11.86
N ALA A 32 -1.57 14.08 -11.28
CA ALA A 32 -0.55 14.88 -11.95
C ALA A 32 0.83 14.22 -11.96
N HIS A 33 1.20 13.49 -10.91
CA HIS A 33 2.60 13.11 -10.66
C HIS A 33 2.86 11.60 -10.51
N ASP A 34 1.84 10.75 -10.42
CA ASP A 34 1.99 9.31 -10.26
C ASP A 34 1.59 8.56 -11.54
N ALA A 35 2.58 8.04 -12.27
CA ALA A 35 2.38 7.17 -13.41
C ALA A 35 1.60 5.88 -13.08
N ALA A 36 1.46 5.53 -11.80
CA ALA A 36 0.62 4.43 -11.34
C ALA A 36 -0.81 4.83 -10.97
N TYR A 37 -1.21 6.10 -11.08
CA TYR A 37 -2.52 6.61 -10.70
C TYR A 37 -3.68 5.77 -11.28
N THR A 38 -3.72 5.59 -12.61
CA THR A 38 -4.77 4.82 -13.29
C THR A 38 -4.69 3.31 -13.05
N ARG A 39 -3.57 2.84 -12.50
CA ARG A 39 -3.31 1.43 -12.25
C ARG A 39 -3.62 1.03 -10.81
N TRP A 40 -3.72 1.97 -9.87
CA TRP A 40 -3.98 1.59 -8.48
C TRP A 40 -4.46 2.73 -7.60
N LEU A 41 -5.40 2.41 -6.73
CA LEU A 41 -5.78 3.23 -5.58
C LEU A 41 -4.60 3.45 -4.62
N PRO A 42 -4.63 4.53 -3.82
CA PRO A 42 -3.64 4.75 -2.77
C PRO A 42 -3.60 3.58 -1.78
N HIS A 43 -2.41 3.10 -1.49
CA HIS A 43 -2.21 1.88 -0.69
C HIS A 43 -0.88 1.91 0.06
N LEU A 44 -0.77 1.01 1.03
CA LEU A 44 0.46 0.66 1.74
C LEU A 44 0.82 -0.78 1.38
N THR A 45 2.02 -1.02 0.86
CA THR A 45 2.46 -2.37 0.50
C THR A 45 2.96 -3.11 1.74
N LEU A 46 2.33 -4.21 2.13
CA LEU A 46 2.72 -5.05 3.27
C LEU A 46 3.66 -6.19 2.85
N ILE A 47 3.32 -6.88 1.77
CA ILE A 47 4.19 -7.86 1.13
C ILE A 47 4.48 -7.35 -0.29
N PRO A 48 5.76 -7.06 -0.61
CA PRO A 48 6.13 -6.55 -1.93
C PRO A 48 5.73 -7.49 -3.06
N PRO A 49 5.59 -6.97 -4.29
CA PRO A 49 5.32 -7.78 -5.47
C PRO A 49 6.31 -8.94 -5.63
N TYR A 50 5.78 -10.13 -5.85
CA TYR A 50 6.53 -11.35 -6.16
C TYR A 50 5.93 -12.06 -7.37
N GLN A 51 6.73 -12.88 -8.04
CA GLN A 51 6.31 -13.61 -9.23
C GLN A 51 5.85 -15.02 -8.88
N LEU A 52 4.70 -15.41 -9.43
CA LEU A 52 4.25 -16.79 -9.53
C LEU A 52 4.45 -17.24 -10.97
N HIS A 53 5.17 -18.35 -11.15
CA HIS A 53 5.44 -18.92 -12.46
C HIS A 53 4.61 -20.18 -12.65
N VAL A 54 3.90 -20.23 -13.77
CA VAL A 54 3.09 -21.37 -14.18
C VAL A 54 3.63 -21.88 -15.51
N ALA A 55 3.71 -23.21 -15.67
CA ALA A 55 4.12 -23.82 -16.94
C ALA A 55 3.15 -23.41 -18.05
N ASP A 56 3.64 -23.21 -19.27
CA ASP A 56 2.75 -22.86 -20.40
C ASP A 56 1.80 -24.01 -20.77
N GLU A 57 2.24 -25.22 -20.46
CA GLU A 57 1.59 -26.51 -20.71
C GLU A 57 0.55 -26.83 -19.63
N ASP A 58 0.48 -26.05 -18.55
CA ASP A 58 -0.52 -26.24 -17.49
C ASP A 58 -1.92 -26.03 -18.10
N PRO A 59 -2.80 -27.06 -18.08
CA PRO A 59 -4.13 -26.96 -18.65
C PRO A 59 -5.03 -25.99 -17.85
N GLU A 60 -4.70 -25.70 -16.59
CA GLU A 60 -5.49 -24.86 -15.69
C GLU A 60 -4.62 -23.83 -14.96
N PRO A 61 -4.00 -22.88 -15.68
CA PRO A 61 -3.00 -22.01 -15.11
C PRO A 61 -3.56 -21.06 -14.03
N LEU A 62 -4.85 -20.71 -14.14
CA LEU A 62 -5.52 -19.93 -13.10
C LEU A 62 -5.74 -20.76 -11.83
N ALA A 63 -6.09 -22.05 -11.93
CA ALA A 63 -6.26 -22.90 -10.76
C ALA A 63 -4.94 -23.07 -9.98
N THR A 64 -3.80 -23.17 -10.68
CA THR A 64 -2.47 -23.18 -10.06
C THR A 64 -2.17 -21.89 -9.31
N VAL A 65 -2.50 -20.73 -9.88
CA VAL A 65 -2.37 -19.44 -9.20
C VAL A 65 -3.31 -19.36 -7.99
N SER A 66 -4.56 -19.77 -8.15
CA SER A 66 -5.58 -19.78 -7.10
C SER A 66 -5.13 -20.59 -5.89
N ARG A 67 -4.69 -21.84 -6.08
CA ARG A 67 -4.13 -22.66 -4.98
C ARG A 67 -2.97 -21.99 -4.27
N SER A 68 -2.08 -21.34 -5.02
CA SER A 68 -0.94 -20.62 -4.42
C SER A 68 -1.40 -19.44 -3.56
N LEU A 69 -2.38 -18.67 -4.04
CA LEU A 69 -2.92 -17.51 -3.35
C LEU A 69 -3.83 -17.90 -2.17
N ASP A 70 -4.54 -19.01 -2.27
CA ASP A 70 -5.34 -19.57 -1.17
C ASP A 70 -4.47 -20.06 -0.03
N GLY A 71 -3.39 -20.79 -0.32
CA GLY A 71 -2.42 -21.17 0.71
C GLY A 71 -1.81 -19.95 1.42
N LEU A 72 -1.49 -18.88 0.67
CA LEU A 72 -1.05 -17.62 1.29
C LEU A 72 -2.17 -17.04 2.18
N ALA A 73 -3.40 -16.98 1.69
CA ALA A 73 -4.52 -16.44 2.46
C ALA A 73 -4.75 -17.20 3.78
N GLU A 74 -4.69 -18.53 3.73
CA GLU A 74 -4.80 -19.40 4.92
C GLU A 74 -3.68 -19.14 5.91
N ALA A 75 -2.45 -18.92 5.44
CA ALA A 75 -1.33 -18.59 6.31
C ALA A 75 -1.46 -17.20 6.97
N LEU A 76 -2.05 -16.22 6.27
CA LEU A 76 -2.20 -14.85 6.77
C LEU A 76 -3.42 -14.66 7.68
N ALA A 77 -4.49 -15.44 7.48
CA ALA A 77 -5.75 -15.27 8.21
C ALA A 77 -5.58 -15.33 9.75
N PRO A 78 -4.83 -16.27 10.35
CA PRO A 78 -4.59 -16.29 11.79
C PRO A 78 -3.83 -15.07 12.31
N VAL A 79 -2.98 -14.45 11.48
CA VAL A 79 -2.29 -13.20 11.85
C VAL A 79 -3.31 -12.07 11.90
N CYS A 80 -4.13 -11.91 10.87
CA CYS A 80 -5.17 -10.88 10.82
C CYS A 80 -6.15 -10.99 12.00
N ALA A 81 -6.53 -12.21 12.39
CA ALA A 81 -7.45 -12.44 13.52
C ALA A 81 -6.88 -12.04 14.89
N ARG A 82 -5.56 -11.88 15.04
CA ARG A 82 -4.90 -11.44 16.28
C ARG A 82 -4.65 -9.94 16.36
N HIS A 83 -4.71 -9.24 15.23
CA HIS A 83 -4.42 -7.82 15.15
C HIS A 83 -5.72 -7.03 15.13
N ASP A 84 -5.82 -6.02 15.98
CA ASP A 84 -7.00 -5.14 16.02
C ASP A 84 -7.03 -4.20 14.83
N THR A 85 -8.25 -3.81 14.43
CA THR A 85 -8.44 -2.65 13.57
C THR A 85 -7.80 -1.43 14.24
N HIS A 86 -7.09 -0.63 13.46
CA HIS A 86 -6.37 0.52 14.00
C HIS A 86 -6.41 1.71 13.05
N ARG A 87 -6.05 2.87 13.57
CA ARG A 87 -6.03 4.13 12.84
C ARG A 87 -4.59 4.50 12.53
N LEU A 88 -4.40 5.07 11.35
CA LEU A 88 -3.11 5.54 10.88
C LEU A 88 -3.20 7.02 10.53
N THR A 89 -2.21 7.81 10.94
CA THR A 89 -2.13 9.24 10.58
C THR A 89 -0.93 9.45 9.68
N LEU A 90 -1.18 9.59 8.38
CA LEU A 90 -0.18 9.87 7.35
C LEU A 90 0.11 11.38 7.29
N SER A 91 1.16 11.83 7.97
CA SER A 91 1.50 13.25 8.08
C SER A 91 2.94 13.58 7.67
N GLU A 92 3.81 12.58 7.61
CA GLU A 92 5.24 12.79 7.34
C GLU A 92 5.52 12.66 5.84
N ILE A 93 6.06 13.71 5.22
CA ILE A 93 6.40 13.70 3.79
C ILE A 93 7.87 13.31 3.62
N HIS A 94 8.13 12.27 2.84
CA HIS A 94 9.47 11.76 2.59
C HIS A 94 9.70 11.48 1.11
N SER A 95 10.97 11.26 0.77
CA SER A 95 11.36 10.74 -0.55
C SER A 95 12.46 9.70 -0.43
N PHE A 96 12.53 8.81 -1.42
CA PHE A 96 13.73 8.00 -1.67
C PHE A 96 14.00 7.94 -3.16
N ARG A 97 15.28 7.81 -3.51
CA ARG A 97 15.71 7.70 -4.90
C ARG A 97 15.49 6.28 -5.41
N LEU A 98 14.82 6.17 -6.54
CA LEU A 98 14.82 4.98 -7.39
C LEU A 98 15.73 5.21 -8.60
N ARG A 99 15.88 4.19 -9.45
CA ARG A 99 16.83 4.22 -10.58
C ARG A 99 16.68 5.45 -11.48
N ARG A 100 15.45 5.89 -11.75
CA ARG A 100 15.14 6.94 -12.73
C ARG A 100 14.49 8.20 -12.15
N TYR A 101 14.01 8.15 -10.91
CA TYR A 101 13.20 9.21 -10.30
C TYR A 101 13.25 9.11 -8.78
N HIS A 102 12.81 10.15 -8.08
CA HIS A 102 12.51 10.10 -6.66
C HIS A 102 11.04 9.75 -6.46
N ASN A 103 10.76 8.78 -5.58
CA ASN A 103 9.39 8.52 -5.16
C ASN A 103 9.07 9.41 -3.96
N ILE A 104 8.09 10.28 -4.11
CA ILE A 104 7.56 11.11 -3.03
C ILE A 104 6.39 10.37 -2.39
N HIS A 105 6.36 10.30 -1.06
CA HIS A 105 5.40 9.50 -0.33
C HIS A 105 5.09 10.06 1.05
N LEU A 106 3.89 9.72 1.54
CA LEU A 106 3.49 9.94 2.92
C LEU A 106 3.89 8.75 3.79
N ARG A 107 4.32 9.03 5.01
CA ARG A 107 4.56 8.04 6.06
C ARG A 107 3.66 8.34 7.26
N PRO A 108 3.31 7.30 8.03
CA PRO A 108 2.63 7.52 9.29
C PRO A 108 3.60 8.07 10.33
N THR A 109 3.08 8.81 11.31
CA THR A 109 3.84 9.07 12.52
C THR A 109 4.30 7.76 13.16
N ARG A 110 5.45 7.76 13.83
CA ARG A 110 5.97 6.56 14.52
C ARG A 110 4.92 5.92 15.44
N ALA A 111 4.16 6.72 16.18
CA ALA A 111 3.13 6.23 17.10
C ALA A 111 1.97 5.57 16.37
N SER A 112 1.41 6.23 15.33
CA SER A 112 0.28 5.67 14.58
C SER A 112 0.68 4.47 13.70
N GLY A 113 1.93 4.42 13.24
CA GLY A 113 2.46 3.35 12.40
C GLY A 113 2.89 2.09 13.12
N ALA A 114 3.10 2.13 14.44
CA ALA A 114 3.62 0.98 15.19
C ALA A 114 2.77 -0.30 15.08
N PRO A 115 1.42 -0.26 15.15
CA PRO A 115 0.59 -1.44 14.95
C PRO A 115 0.74 -2.03 13.53
N LEU A 116 0.83 -1.18 12.50
CA LEU A 116 1.00 -1.62 11.12
C LEU A 116 2.36 -2.30 10.90
N VAL A 117 3.41 -1.79 11.53
CA VAL A 117 4.75 -2.40 11.49
C VAL A 117 4.74 -3.77 12.18
N ALA A 118 4.06 -3.90 13.33
CA ALA A 118 3.91 -5.19 14.01
C ALA A 118 3.13 -6.19 13.15
N LEU A 119 2.00 -5.78 12.57
CA LEU A 119 1.21 -6.57 11.63
C LEU A 119 2.06 -7.03 10.44
N GLN A 120 2.77 -6.12 9.79
CA GLN A 120 3.60 -6.45 8.62
C GLN A 120 4.68 -7.47 8.96
N ARG A 121 5.34 -7.34 10.11
CA ARG A 121 6.38 -8.29 10.55
C ARG A 121 5.84 -9.71 10.68
N GLU A 122 4.67 -9.87 11.31
CA GLU A 122 4.04 -11.18 11.46
C GLU A 122 3.51 -11.73 10.13
N LEU A 123 2.91 -10.88 9.29
CA LEU A 123 2.49 -11.28 7.93
C LEU A 123 3.68 -11.73 7.09
N GLY A 124 4.81 -11.03 7.17
CA GLY A 124 6.04 -11.39 6.46
C GLY A 124 6.60 -12.74 6.93
N ALA A 125 6.54 -13.02 8.23
CA ALA A 125 6.92 -14.32 8.77
C ALA A 125 5.99 -15.43 8.25
N ALA A 126 4.67 -15.24 8.35
CA ALA A 126 3.68 -16.22 7.88
C ALA A 126 3.75 -16.46 6.36
N ALA A 127 4.01 -15.43 5.57
CA ALA A 127 4.12 -15.55 4.11
C ALA A 127 5.39 -16.25 3.63
N THR A 128 6.42 -16.40 4.47
CA THR A 128 7.76 -16.83 4.02
C THR A 128 7.75 -18.15 3.23
N ALA A 129 6.92 -19.12 3.61
CA ALA A 129 6.80 -20.39 2.91
C ALA A 129 6.11 -20.29 1.53
N HIS A 130 5.37 -19.22 1.28
CA HIS A 130 4.60 -18.97 0.06
C HIS A 130 5.30 -18.01 -0.90
N LEU A 131 6.41 -17.40 -0.48
CA LEU A 131 7.18 -16.46 -1.28
C LEU A 131 8.37 -17.15 -1.97
N PRO A 132 8.70 -16.76 -3.22
CA PRO A 132 9.90 -17.25 -3.88
C PRO A 132 11.16 -16.96 -3.03
N ARG A 133 12.10 -17.92 -2.92
CA ARG A 133 13.34 -17.75 -2.14
C ARG A 133 14.17 -16.50 -2.53
N SER A 134 13.99 -15.99 -3.74
CA SER A 134 14.67 -14.81 -4.28
C SER A 134 14.08 -13.48 -3.81
N THR A 135 12.94 -13.47 -3.09
CA THR A 135 12.42 -12.24 -2.47
C THR A 135 13.39 -11.81 -1.38
N ARG A 136 14.31 -10.91 -1.73
CA ARG A 136 15.26 -10.29 -0.79
C ARG A 136 14.49 -9.84 0.44
N ARG A 137 14.87 -10.33 1.63
CA ARG A 137 14.42 -9.73 2.90
C ARG A 137 14.79 -8.26 2.82
N ARG A 138 13.79 -7.38 2.73
CA ARG A 138 14.02 -5.94 2.74
C ARG A 138 14.67 -5.57 4.07
N GLU A 139 15.64 -4.67 4.01
CA GLU A 139 15.99 -3.81 5.14
C GLU A 139 14.68 -3.17 5.64
N THR A 140 14.45 -3.28 6.95
CA THR A 140 13.33 -2.76 7.75
C THR A 140 12.12 -2.20 6.98
N PHE A 141 10.95 -2.82 7.16
CA PHE A 141 9.68 -2.31 6.61
C PHE A 141 9.42 -0.85 7.01
N VAL A 142 9.23 0.00 6.01
CA VAL A 142 8.83 1.41 6.17
C VAL A 142 7.46 1.60 5.53
N PRO A 143 6.38 1.75 6.33
CA PRO A 143 5.05 1.98 5.78
C PRO A 143 5.01 3.33 5.06
N HIS A 144 4.58 3.32 3.80
CA HIS A 144 4.44 4.54 3.02
C HIS A 144 3.38 4.42 1.92
N ALA A 145 2.70 5.53 1.65
CA ALA A 145 1.76 5.69 0.54
C ALA A 145 2.35 6.64 -0.50
N SER A 146 2.49 6.18 -1.74
CA SER A 146 3.07 6.99 -2.82
C SER A 146 2.16 8.16 -3.21
N LEU A 147 2.77 9.34 -3.38
CA LEU A 147 2.14 10.55 -3.91
C LEU A 147 2.49 10.79 -5.38
N GLY A 148 3.73 10.49 -5.78
CA GLY A 148 4.19 10.77 -7.13
C GLY A 148 5.65 10.42 -7.36
N GLN A 149 6.07 10.62 -8.60
CA GLN A 149 7.47 10.53 -9.03
C GLN A 149 7.97 11.91 -9.44
N SER A 150 9.13 12.33 -8.95
CA SER A 150 9.83 13.53 -9.39
C SER A 150 11.11 13.19 -10.15
N TYR A 151 11.44 13.98 -11.16
CA TYR A 151 12.63 13.80 -12.00
C TYR A 151 13.70 14.86 -11.75
N SER A 152 13.34 15.95 -11.05
CA SER A 152 14.28 16.98 -10.61
C SER A 152 14.11 17.36 -9.12
N PRO A 153 15.08 18.09 -8.53
CA PRO A 153 14.92 18.70 -7.21
C PRO A 153 13.76 19.70 -7.13
N GLU A 154 13.52 20.47 -8.19
CA GLU A 154 12.43 21.44 -8.28
C GLU A 154 11.07 20.74 -8.26
N ASP A 155 10.91 19.67 -9.05
CA ASP A 155 9.72 18.81 -9.02
C ASP A 155 9.49 18.24 -7.63
N THR A 156 10.57 17.80 -6.97
CA THR A 156 10.50 17.27 -5.60
C THR A 156 9.97 18.32 -4.63
N ALA A 157 10.53 19.51 -4.66
CA ALA A 157 10.10 20.62 -3.81
C ALA A 157 8.63 20.99 -4.09
N HIS A 158 8.23 21.03 -5.36
CA HIS A 158 6.87 21.34 -5.78
C HIS A 158 5.85 20.34 -5.23
N ILE A 159 6.06 19.03 -5.46
CA ILE A 159 5.15 17.98 -4.99
C ILE A 159 5.07 17.98 -3.45
N GLN A 160 6.21 18.16 -2.77
CA GLN A 160 6.23 18.21 -1.31
C GLN A 160 5.48 19.43 -0.76
N GLU A 161 5.64 20.59 -1.39
CA GLU A 161 4.95 21.81 -0.99
C GLU A 161 3.43 21.70 -1.20
N GLU A 162 3.01 21.16 -2.35
CA GLU A 162 1.60 20.88 -2.61
C GLU A 162 1.03 19.91 -1.56
N ALA A 163 1.74 18.82 -1.26
CA ALA A 163 1.33 17.88 -0.22
C ALA A 163 1.20 18.56 1.15
N ARG A 164 2.14 19.43 1.57
CA ARG A 164 2.06 20.17 2.84
C ARG A 164 0.81 21.03 2.93
N ARG A 165 0.50 21.79 1.87
CA ARG A 165 -0.70 22.65 1.83
C ARG A 165 -1.97 21.84 2.05
N TRP A 166 -2.09 20.69 1.38
CA TRP A 166 -3.29 19.86 1.50
C TRP A 166 -3.40 19.14 2.85
N LEU A 167 -2.29 18.67 3.42
CA LEU A 167 -2.30 18.09 4.76
C LEU A 167 -2.66 19.14 5.83
N ALA A 168 -2.35 20.41 5.57
CA ALA A 168 -2.73 21.55 6.42
C ALA A 168 -4.15 22.05 6.19
N CYS A 169 -4.84 21.66 5.09
CA CYS A 169 -6.23 22.05 4.85
C CYS A 169 -7.17 21.52 5.95
N ARG A 170 -8.09 22.37 6.39
CA ARG A 170 -9.08 22.11 7.45
C ARG A 170 -10.46 22.57 7.01
N LEU A 171 -11.50 22.01 7.62
CA LEU A 171 -12.84 22.59 7.48
C LEU A 171 -12.94 23.87 8.33
N PRO A 172 -13.69 24.90 7.88
CA PRO A 172 -13.84 26.15 8.64
C PRO A 172 -14.38 25.96 10.07
N SER A 173 -15.11 24.87 10.30
CA SER A 173 -15.71 24.50 11.57
C SER A 173 -14.79 23.70 12.50
N GLU A 174 -13.57 23.35 12.07
CA GLU A 174 -12.65 22.53 12.87
C GLU A 174 -11.77 23.38 13.80
N PRO A 175 -11.55 22.94 15.05
CA PRO A 175 -10.64 23.63 15.96
C PRO A 175 -9.19 23.55 15.46
N VAL A 176 -8.40 24.57 15.78
CA VAL A 176 -6.98 24.71 15.40
C VAL A 176 -6.09 23.57 15.93
N GLN A 177 -6.59 22.71 16.82
CA GLN A 177 -5.88 21.54 17.35
C GLN A 177 -6.16 20.20 16.64
N SER A 178 -6.94 20.18 15.55
CA SER A 178 -7.19 18.94 14.80
C SER A 178 -5.90 18.33 14.22
N ASP A 179 -5.63 17.06 14.53
CA ASP A 179 -4.52 16.25 14.01
C ASP A 179 -4.19 16.58 12.54
N GLU A 180 -2.96 17.05 12.31
CA GLU A 180 -2.43 17.26 10.97
C GLU A 180 -2.21 15.91 10.27
N GLY A 181 -2.53 15.82 8.98
CA GLY A 181 -2.30 14.61 8.20
C GLY A 181 -3.56 13.90 7.68
N LEU A 182 -3.36 12.87 6.87
CA LEU A 182 -4.44 12.02 6.36
C LEU A 182 -4.70 10.87 7.34
N ARG A 183 -5.83 10.93 8.04
CA ARG A 183 -6.30 9.87 8.95
C ARG A 183 -7.01 8.78 8.17
N VAL A 184 -6.57 7.53 8.32
CA VAL A 184 -7.16 6.37 7.65
C VAL A 184 -7.43 5.22 8.61
N SER A 185 -8.39 4.38 8.25
CA SER A 185 -8.69 3.13 8.95
C SER A 185 -7.93 1.98 8.32
N ILE A 186 -7.36 1.12 9.16
CA ILE A 186 -6.78 -0.16 8.77
C ILE A 186 -7.70 -1.24 9.34
N ARG A 187 -8.57 -1.79 8.49
CA ARG A 187 -9.57 -2.80 8.89
C ARG A 187 -9.36 -4.17 8.28
N ARG A 188 -8.62 -4.20 7.17
CA ARG A 188 -8.40 -5.40 6.36
C ARG A 188 -7.13 -5.26 5.55
N ILE A 189 -6.57 -6.40 5.17
CA ILE A 189 -5.55 -6.49 4.13
C ILE A 189 -6.16 -7.10 2.88
N GLN A 190 -5.55 -6.85 1.73
CA GLN A 190 -5.97 -7.39 0.45
C GLN A 190 -4.83 -8.15 -0.21
N ILE A 191 -5.11 -9.38 -0.60
CA ILE A 191 -4.25 -10.17 -1.49
C ILE A 191 -4.70 -9.86 -2.91
N MET A 192 -3.78 -9.37 -3.74
CA MET A 192 -4.08 -8.96 -5.11
C MET A 192 -3.09 -9.57 -6.07
N TYR A 193 -3.52 -9.79 -7.32
CA TYR A 193 -2.68 -10.36 -8.36
C TYR A 193 -3.01 -9.79 -9.74
N LYS A 194 -2.11 -9.98 -10.70
CA LYS A 194 -2.35 -9.72 -12.12
C LYS A 194 -1.44 -10.57 -12.98
N THR A 195 -1.77 -10.72 -14.26
CA THR A 195 -0.81 -11.31 -15.20
C THR A 195 0.33 -10.31 -15.47
N SER A 196 1.54 -10.80 -15.73
CA SER A 196 2.68 -9.89 -15.99
C SER A 196 2.53 -9.07 -17.28
N GLN A 197 1.62 -9.47 -18.17
CA GLN A 197 1.28 -8.74 -19.40
C GLN A 197 0.13 -7.73 -19.20
N GLN A 198 -0.64 -7.84 -18.11
CA GLN A 198 -1.78 -6.97 -17.84
C GLN A 198 -1.33 -5.53 -17.57
N LYS A 199 -1.73 -4.63 -18.48
CA LYS A 199 -1.72 -3.18 -18.26
C LYS A 199 -3.02 -2.82 -17.54
N GLY A 200 -2.93 -2.36 -16.29
CA GLY A 200 -4.10 -1.96 -15.52
C GLY A 200 -4.01 -2.35 -14.04
N PRO A 201 -5.15 -2.28 -13.33
CA PRO A 201 -5.22 -2.56 -11.92
C PRO A 201 -4.99 -4.04 -11.60
N TYR A 202 -4.58 -4.28 -10.36
CA TYR A 202 -4.55 -5.63 -9.82
C TYR A 202 -5.98 -6.12 -9.57
N THR A 203 -6.19 -7.41 -9.81
CA THR A 203 -7.40 -8.14 -9.44
C THR A 203 -7.34 -8.48 -7.95
N LEU A 204 -8.41 -8.20 -7.21
CA LEU A 204 -8.57 -8.65 -5.84
C LEU A 204 -8.72 -10.18 -5.83
N TRP A 205 -7.89 -10.88 -5.05
CA TRP A 205 -8.06 -12.30 -4.78
C TRP A 205 -8.90 -12.54 -3.52
N ARG A 206 -8.47 -11.95 -2.39
CA ARG A 206 -9.14 -12.12 -1.10
C ARG A 206 -8.90 -10.90 -0.20
N GLU A 207 -9.92 -10.55 0.57
CA GLU A 207 -9.78 -9.63 1.70
C GLU A 207 -9.70 -10.44 3.01
N LEU A 208 -8.80 -10.06 3.90
CA LEU A 208 -8.71 -10.63 5.25
C LEU A 208 -8.94 -9.52 6.26
N ALA A 209 -10.03 -9.62 7.01
CA ALA A 209 -10.39 -8.65 8.04
C ALA A 209 -9.47 -8.77 9.26
N LEU A 210 -9.13 -7.62 9.83
CA LEU A 210 -8.54 -7.52 11.17
C LEU A 210 -9.64 -7.66 12.23
N ARG A 211 -9.25 -7.98 13.46
CA ARG A 211 -10.18 -8.11 14.59
C ARG A 211 -10.83 -6.77 14.90
N SER A 212 -12.16 -6.73 14.94
CA SER A 212 -12.94 -5.53 15.24
C SER A 212 -12.82 -5.12 16.70
#